data_AF-A0A3A5WVA5-F1
#
_entry.id   AF-A0A3A5WVA5-F1
#
_cell.length_a   1.000
_cell.length_b   1.000
_cell.length_c   1.000
_cell.angle_alpha   90.00
_cell.angle_beta   90.00
_cell.angle_gamma   90.00
#
_symmetry.space_group_name_H-M   'P 1'
#
loop_
_entity.id
_entity.type
_entity.pdbx_description
1 polymer ?
#
loop_
_entity_poly.entity_id
_entity_poly.type
_entity_poly.pdbx_seq_one_letter_code
_entity_poly.pdbx_strand_id
1 'polypeptide(L)'
;MDVESDKAQGIHSFPSRFDERATTRTTVQLSLLWFACFAVADPVDSIWFLAAAAGMSLANVIVVLRMERFDDFQTVLFRASMLTGWVLLAALAAGYATEPPSGLD
;
A
#
# COMPACT_ATOMS: atom_id res chain seq x y z
N MET A 1 -5.61 18.29 1.59
CA MET A 1 -4.18 17.97 1.79
C MET A 1 -3.35 19.13 1.25
N ASP A 2 -2.07 19.25 1.63
CA ASP A 2 -1.16 20.42 1.55
C ASP A 2 -1.01 21.15 0.19
N VAL A 3 -1.87 20.90 -0.79
CA VAL A 3 -1.97 21.52 -2.12
C VAL A 3 -1.82 23.06 -2.09
N GLU A 4 -2.51 23.75 -1.18
CA GLU A 4 -2.43 25.22 -1.09
C GLU A 4 -1.08 25.69 -0.56
N SER A 5 -0.55 25.01 0.46
CA SER A 5 0.79 25.26 0.99
C SER A 5 1.88 24.97 -0.06
N ASP A 6 1.78 23.83 -0.74
CA ASP A 6 2.70 23.39 -1.80
C ASP A 6 2.73 24.40 -2.94
N LYS A 7 1.56 24.89 -3.39
CA LYS A 7 1.47 25.92 -4.43
C LYS A 7 2.07 27.24 -3.97
N ALA A 8 1.82 27.65 -2.73
CA ALA A 8 2.37 28.89 -2.16
C ALA A 8 3.91 28.84 -2.01
N GLN A 9 4.46 27.66 -1.74
CA GLN A 9 5.91 27.43 -1.57
C GLN A 9 6.62 27.01 -2.85
N GLY A 10 5.92 26.90 -3.99
CA GLY A 10 6.50 26.47 -5.26
C GLY A 10 6.86 24.98 -5.32
N ILE A 11 6.30 24.14 -4.44
CA ILE A 11 6.53 22.70 -4.39
C ILE A 11 5.71 22.02 -5.50
N HIS A 12 6.42 21.30 -6.37
CA HIS A 12 5.82 20.53 -7.45
C HIS A 12 5.44 19.12 -6.99
N SER A 13 4.33 18.99 -6.27
CA SER A 13 3.71 17.71 -5.94
C SER A 13 2.73 17.28 -7.04
N PHE A 14 2.49 15.98 -7.18
CA PHE A 14 1.51 15.47 -8.15
C PHE A 14 0.10 16.07 -7.93
N PRO A 15 -0.40 16.20 -6.68
CA PRO A 15 -1.67 16.87 -6.40
C PRO A 15 -1.64 18.40 -6.63
N SER A 16 -0.47 19.05 -6.57
CA SER A 16 -0.37 20.48 -6.88
C SER A 16 -0.39 20.77 -8.38
N ARG A 17 -0.01 19.79 -9.22
CA ARG A 17 -0.05 19.87 -10.69
C ARG A 17 -1.27 19.24 -11.37
N PHE A 18 -1.89 18.24 -10.77
CA PHE A 18 -2.99 17.49 -11.35
C PHE A 18 -4.23 17.52 -10.47
N ASP A 19 -5.41 17.39 -11.08
CA ASP A 19 -6.68 17.37 -10.35
C ASP A 19 -6.78 16.21 -9.36
N GLU A 20 -7.64 16.37 -8.36
CA GLU A 20 -7.92 15.39 -7.31
C GLU A 20 -8.35 14.02 -7.87
N ARG A 21 -9.11 14.03 -8.97
CA ARG A 21 -9.51 12.80 -9.67
C ARG A 21 -8.33 12.06 -10.29
N ALA A 22 -7.37 12.78 -10.87
CA ALA A 22 -6.17 12.18 -11.44
C ALA A 22 -5.30 11.61 -10.32
N THR A 23 -5.11 12.38 -9.24
CA THR A 23 -4.37 11.96 -8.04
C THR A 23 -4.95 10.67 -7.45
N THR A 24 -6.27 10.62 -7.25
CA THR A 24 -6.96 9.43 -6.72
C THR A 24 -6.74 8.20 -7.61
N ARG A 25 -6.90 8.36 -8.93
CA ARG A 25 -6.68 7.25 -9.89
C ARG A 25 -5.24 6.76 -9.87
N THR A 26 -4.27 7.68 -9.86
CA THR A 26 -2.84 7.34 -9.81
C THR A 26 -2.50 6.61 -8.51
N THR A 27 -3.01 7.05 -7.36
CA THR A 27 -2.78 6.36 -6.09
C THR A 27 -3.36 4.95 -6.08
N VAL A 28 -4.55 4.74 -6.64
CA VAL A 28 -5.13 3.41 -6.81
C VAL A 28 -4.27 2.54 -7.73
N GLN A 29 -3.84 3.07 -8.88
CA GLN A 29 -2.99 2.34 -9.83
C GLN A 29 -1.65 1.94 -9.21
N LEU A 30 -0.98 2.84 -8.49
CA LEU A 30 0.25 2.54 -7.79
C LEU A 30 0.04 1.52 -6.67
N SER A 31 -1.12 1.56 -6.00
CA SER A 31 -1.50 0.59 -4.98
C SER A 31 -1.65 -0.84 -5.52
N LEU A 32 -2.21 -0.96 -6.73
CA LEU A 32 -2.34 -2.23 -7.43
C LEU A 32 -1.01 -2.68 -8.04
N LEU A 33 -0.19 -1.74 -8.52
CA LEU A 33 1.11 -2.02 -9.12
C LEU A 33 2.07 -2.63 -8.08
N TRP A 34 2.18 -2.05 -6.89
CA TRP A 34 3.07 -2.62 -5.88
C TRP A 34 2.60 -4.01 -5.42
N PHE A 35 1.29 -4.26 -5.38
CA PHE A 35 0.75 -5.60 -5.12
C PHE A 35 1.15 -6.58 -6.22
N ALA A 36 1.01 -6.19 -7.49
CA ALA A 36 1.42 -7.01 -8.62
C ALA A 36 2.93 -7.33 -8.55
N CYS A 37 3.77 -6.38 -8.13
CA CYS A 37 5.20 -6.64 -7.91
C CYS A 37 5.43 -7.74 -6.86
N PHE A 38 4.73 -7.73 -5.73
CA PHE A 38 4.86 -8.80 -4.73
C PHE A 38 4.31 -10.14 -5.21
N ALA A 39 3.21 -10.13 -5.97
CA ALA A 39 2.64 -11.35 -6.53
C ALA A 39 3.57 -12.02 -7.56
N VAL A 40 4.36 -11.22 -8.30
CA VAL A 40 5.36 -11.72 -9.26
C VAL A 40 6.66 -12.12 -8.57
N ALA A 41 7.09 -11.36 -7.55
CA ALA A 41 8.33 -11.64 -6.84
C ALA A 41 8.26 -12.91 -5.99
N ASP A 42 7.06 -13.25 -5.50
CA ASP A 42 6.75 -14.46 -4.71
C ASP A 42 7.85 -14.83 -3.69
N PRO A 43 8.09 -13.97 -2.67
CA PRO A 43 9.30 -14.04 -1.85
C PRO A 43 9.36 -15.23 -0.88
N VAL A 44 8.23 -15.89 -0.62
CA VAL A 44 8.08 -17.07 0.25
C VAL A 44 7.00 -17.97 -0.33
N ASP A 45 7.18 -19.29 -0.28
CA ASP A 45 6.22 -20.27 -0.79
C ASP A 45 5.04 -20.45 0.19
N SER A 46 4.31 -19.35 0.43
CA SER A 46 3.25 -19.26 1.41
C SER A 46 2.11 -18.38 0.92
N ILE A 47 0.92 -18.98 0.78
CA ILE A 47 -0.30 -18.27 0.39
C ILE A 47 -0.65 -17.11 1.34
N TRP A 48 -0.16 -17.16 2.59
CA TRP A 48 -0.40 -16.13 3.59
C TRP A 48 0.27 -14.80 3.24
N PHE A 49 1.44 -14.83 2.59
CA PHE A 49 2.10 -13.60 2.13
C PHE A 49 1.31 -12.92 1.03
N LEU A 50 0.87 -13.69 0.03
CA LEU A 50 0.06 -13.17 -1.08
C LEU A 50 -1.30 -12.64 -0.57
N ALA A 51 -1.95 -13.36 0.35
CA ALA A 51 -3.21 -12.93 0.96
C ALA A 51 -3.03 -11.63 1.78
N ALA A 52 -1.95 -11.51 2.54
CA ALA A 52 -1.61 -10.30 3.28
C ALA A 52 -1.36 -9.10 2.34
N ALA A 53 -0.60 -9.31 1.27
CA ALA A 53 -0.35 -8.27 0.25
C ALA A 53 -1.64 -7.82 -0.45
N ALA A 54 -2.50 -8.77 -0.85
CA ALA A 54 -3.79 -8.46 -1.47
C ALA A 54 -4.70 -7.69 -0.51
N GLY A 55 -4.79 -8.15 0.75
CA GLY A 55 -5.60 -7.50 1.78
C GLY A 55 -5.16 -6.07 2.06
N MET A 56 -3.84 -5.83 2.18
CA MET A 56 -3.31 -4.49 2.44
C MET A 56 -3.40 -3.57 1.22
N SER A 57 -3.23 -4.09 0.01
CA SER A 57 -3.48 -3.31 -1.22
C SER A 57 -4.93 -2.85 -1.29
N LEU A 58 -5.88 -3.75 -1.05
CA LEU A 58 -7.30 -3.41 -1.01
C LEU A 58 -7.61 -2.41 0.11
N ALA A 59 -7.01 -2.56 1.29
CA ALA A 59 -7.19 -1.61 2.39
C ALA A 59 -6.72 -0.19 2.02
N ASN A 60 -5.54 -0.04 1.42
CA ASN A 60 -5.04 1.26 0.96
C ASN A 60 -5.97 1.87 -0.10
N VAL A 61 -6.41 1.07 -1.08
CA VAL A 61 -7.37 1.50 -2.11
C VAL A 61 -8.69 1.95 -1.48
N ILE A 62 -9.23 1.19 -0.53
CA ILE A 62 -10.48 1.53 0.17
C ILE A 62 -10.34 2.84 0.92
N VAL A 63 -9.23 3.06 1.63
CA VAL A 63 -8.99 4.31 2.36
C VAL A 63 -9.01 5.49 1.40
N VAL A 64 -8.29 5.38 0.28
CA VAL A 64 -8.25 6.42 -0.77
C VAL A 64 -9.62 6.68 -1.38
N LEU A 65 -10.37 5.63 -1.76
CA LEU A 65 -11.71 5.78 -2.33
C LEU A 65 -12.75 6.34 -1.36
N ARG A 66 -12.49 6.25 -0.05
CA ARG A 66 -13.37 6.75 1.01
C ARG A 66 -12.82 8.01 1.69
N MET A 67 -11.98 8.79 1.00
CA MET A 67 -11.37 9.99 1.60
C MET A 67 -12.39 10.95 2.23
N GLU A 68 -13.55 11.15 1.59
CA GLU A 68 -14.62 12.04 2.09
C GLU A 68 -15.32 11.52 3.35
N ARG A 69 -15.13 10.25 3.72
CA ARG A 69 -15.75 9.63 4.90
C ARG A 69 -14.89 9.73 6.17
N PHE A 70 -13.66 10.21 6.06
CA PHE A 70 -12.74 10.30 7.19
C PHE A 70 -12.52 11.78 7.56
N ASP A 71 -12.80 12.12 8.82
CA ASP A 71 -12.53 13.46 9.34
C ASP A 71 -11.02 13.82 9.25
N ASP A 72 -10.15 12.82 9.44
CA ASP A 72 -8.70 12.92 9.25
C ASP A 72 -8.20 11.84 8.29
N PHE A 73 -8.51 12.03 7.01
CA PHE A 73 -8.06 11.14 5.93
C PHE A 73 -6.55 10.93 5.92
N GLN A 74 -5.75 11.97 6.18
CA GLN A 74 -4.30 11.90 6.11
C GLN A 74 -3.71 10.93 7.14
N THR A 75 -4.18 11.03 8.39
CA THR A 75 -3.77 10.09 9.45
C THR A 75 -4.22 8.67 9.14
N VAL A 76 -5.43 8.48 8.60
CA VAL A 76 -5.93 7.14 8.24
C VAL A 76 -5.11 6.54 7.10
N LEU A 77 -4.83 7.30 6.05
CA LEU A 77 -3.99 6.88 4.93
C LEU A 77 -2.59 6.50 5.40
N PHE A 78 -1.95 7.37 6.18
CA PHE A 78 -0.61 7.12 6.72
C PHE A 78 -0.57 5.84 7.58
N ARG A 79 -1.54 5.67 8.48
CA ARG A 79 -1.62 4.48 9.34
C ARG A 79 -1.86 3.21 8.54
N ALA A 80 -2.73 3.24 7.53
CA ALA A 80 -2.98 2.09 6.66
C ALA A 80 -1.72 1.71 5.85
N SER A 81 -1.01 2.69 5.30
CA SER A 81 0.23 2.46 4.57
C SER A 81 1.36 1.96 5.49
N MET A 82 1.52 2.51 6.69
CA MET A 82 2.48 2.00 7.69
C MET A 82 2.15 0.58 8.15
N LEU A 83 0.87 0.28 8.40
CA LEU A 83 0.41 -1.05 8.78
C LEU A 83 0.76 -2.08 7.69
N THR A 84 0.77 -1.68 6.41
CA THR A 84 1.11 -2.57 5.30
C THR A 84 2.53 -3.14 5.46
N GLY A 85 3.50 -2.30 5.85
CA GLY A 85 4.87 -2.75 6.10
C GLY A 85 4.94 -3.78 7.22
N TRP A 86 4.26 -3.54 8.35
CA TRP A 86 4.25 -4.46 9.49
C TRP A 86 3.56 -5.79 9.18
N VAL A 87 2.43 -5.75 8.45
CA VAL A 87 1.69 -6.95 8.07
C VAL A 87 2.49 -7.81 7.09
N LEU A 88 3.11 -7.19 6.08
CA LEU A 88 3.96 -7.92 5.13
C LEU A 88 5.20 -8.50 5.81
N LEU A 89 5.83 -7.75 6.72
CA LEU A 89 6.98 -8.25 7.49
C LEU A 89 6.60 -9.46 8.36
N ALA A 90 5.45 -9.40 9.04
CA ALA A 90 4.95 -10.51 9.84
C ALA A 90 4.63 -11.73 8.97
N ALA A 91 4.01 -11.54 7.81
CA ALA A 91 3.71 -12.61 6.88
C ALA A 91 4.99 -13.27 6.32
N LEU A 92 6.02 -12.46 6.02
CA LEU A 92 7.33 -12.94 5.59
C LEU A 92 8.00 -13.78 6.69
N ALA A 93 8.04 -13.26 7.92
CA ALA A 93 8.62 -13.98 9.06
C ALA A 93 7.89 -15.30 9.35
N ALA A 94 6.56 -15.30 9.26
CA ALA A 94 5.75 -16.50 9.40
C ALA A 94 6.00 -17.50 8.27
N GLY A 95 6.10 -17.03 7.02
CA GLY A 95 6.42 -17.85 5.86
C GLY A 95 7.72 -18.64 6.07
N TYR A 96 8.82 -17.95 6.33
CA TYR A 96 10.12 -18.58 6.59
C TYR A 96 10.13 -19.50 7.81
N ALA A 97 9.36 -19.19 8.86
CA ALA A 97 9.28 -20.05 10.04
C ALA A 97 8.53 -21.38 9.77
N THR A 98 7.73 -21.45 8.70
CA THR A 98 6.94 -22.62 8.32
C THR A 98 7.48 -23.38 7.12
N GLU A 99 8.52 -22.87 6.45
CA GLU A 99 9.19 -23.59 5.37
C GLU A 99 9.87 -24.85 5.94
N PRO A 100 9.55 -26.05 5.41
CA PRO A 100 10.24 -27.26 5.80
C PRO A 100 11.72 -27.16 5.40
N PRO A 101 12.66 -27.70 6.20
CA PRO A 101 14.07 -27.64 5.87
C PRO A 101 14.30 -28.35 4.52
N SER A 102 14.83 -27.62 3.55
CA SER A 102 15.20 -28.13 2.24
C SER A 102 16.34 -29.14 2.39
N GLY A 103 15.97 -30.42 2.50
CA GLY A 103 16.95 -31.50 2.68
C GLY A 103 16.39 -32.91 2.87
N LEU A 104 15.10 -33.17 2.59
CA LEU A 104 14.51 -34.52 2.62
C LEU A 104 13.74 -34.79 1.32
N ASP A 105 14.43 -34.68 0.18
CA ASP A 105 14.06 -35.35 -1.07
C ASP A 105 15.21 -36.28 -1.49
#